data_AF-A0A1J8PJY0-F1
#
_entry.id   AF-A0A1J8PJY0-F1
#
_cell.length_a   1.000
_cell.length_b   1.000
_cell.length_c   1.000
_cell.angle_alpha   90.00
_cell.angle_beta   90.00
_cell.angle_gamma   90.00
#
_symmetry.space_group_name_H-M   'P 1'
#
loop_
_entity.id
_entity.type
_entity.pdbx_description
1 polymer ?
#
loop_
_entity_poly.entity_id
_entity_poly.type
_entity_poly.pdbx_seq_one_letter_code
_entity_poly.pdbx_strand_id
1 'polypeptide(L)'
;MIANLIDDPQNYYSHFGTFTLSVVMQAVYDYVTSARDDPMVRLVEDVMAYRLSVITQERVMLLKAFPFLLKLPDWCWGSKIKRDARDSITHVNNMINVPFRLISFAHNPESWIALWDGKVFEKETVKVEG
;
A
#
# COMPACT_ATOMS: atom_id res chain seq x y z
N MET A 1 8.01 7.70 -18.33
CA MET A 1 8.03 9.10 -17.85
C MET A 1 7.81 10.10 -18.97
N ILE A 2 8.73 10.27 -19.92
CA ILE A 2 8.61 11.30 -20.98
C ILE A 2 7.37 11.08 -21.87
N ALA A 3 7.11 9.85 -22.30
CA ALA A 3 5.92 9.54 -23.09
C ALA A 3 4.61 9.85 -22.34
N ASN A 4 4.51 9.52 -21.06
CA ASN A 4 3.32 9.78 -20.25
C ASN A 4 3.10 11.29 -20.00
N LEU A 5 4.18 12.06 -19.86
CA LEU A 5 4.10 13.51 -19.65
C LEU A 5 3.63 14.28 -20.90
N ILE A 6 3.92 13.75 -22.08
CA ILE A 6 3.45 14.30 -23.37
C ILE A 6 1.99 13.92 -23.61
N ASP A 7 1.57 12.74 -23.16
CA ASP A 7 0.21 12.21 -23.34
C ASP A 7 -0.82 12.93 -22.43
N ASP A 8 -0.46 13.22 -21.18
CA ASP A 8 -1.30 13.98 -20.24
C ASP A 8 -0.48 14.99 -19.40
N PRO A 9 -0.20 16.18 -19.97
CA PRO A 9 0.58 17.21 -19.29
C PRO A 9 -0.14 17.85 -18.10
N GLN A 10 -1.47 17.72 -17.98
CA GLN A 10 -2.22 18.30 -16.86
C GLN A 10 -2.07 17.49 -15.58
N ASN A 11 -1.84 16.18 -15.68
CA ASN A 11 -1.67 15.28 -14.53
C ASN A 11 -0.20 14.93 -14.23
N TYR A 12 0.72 15.86 -14.47
CA TYR A 12 2.16 15.65 -14.28
C TYR A 12 2.54 15.13 -12.87
N TYR A 13 1.86 15.59 -11.81
CA TYR A 13 2.10 15.11 -10.44
C TYR A 13 1.87 13.60 -10.29
N SER A 14 0.82 13.07 -10.92
CA SER A 14 0.55 11.63 -10.93
C SER A 14 1.68 10.88 -11.62
N HIS A 15 2.17 11.41 -12.75
CA HIS A 15 3.27 10.78 -13.50
C HIS A 15 4.60 10.76 -12.74
N PHE A 16 4.90 11.80 -11.95
CA PHE A 16 6.05 11.81 -11.05
C PHE A 16 5.88 10.80 -9.90
N GLY A 17 4.67 10.68 -9.35
CA GLY A 17 4.33 9.69 -8.34
C GLY A 17 4.60 8.27 -8.84
N THR A 18 3.96 7.88 -9.95
CA THR A 18 4.13 6.57 -10.58
C THR A 18 5.60 6.27 -10.94
N PHE A 19 6.34 7.24 -11.48
CA PHE A 19 7.76 7.05 -11.78
C PHE A 19 8.60 6.83 -10.52
N THR A 20 8.39 7.63 -9.48
CA THR A 20 9.10 7.48 -8.21
C THR A 20 8.81 6.11 -7.59
N LEU A 21 7.55 5.67 -7.65
CA LEU A 21 7.14 4.35 -7.17
C LEU A 21 7.79 3.22 -7.97
N SER A 22 7.88 3.36 -9.30
CA SER A 22 8.60 2.42 -10.16
C SER A 22 10.05 2.24 -9.74
N VAL A 23 10.76 3.35 -9.47
CA VAL A 23 12.15 3.31 -9.01
C VAL A 23 12.28 2.64 -7.65
N VAL A 24 11.41 2.97 -6.69
CA VAL A 24 11.43 2.33 -5.36
C VAL A 24 11.14 0.83 -5.47
N MET A 25 10.17 0.46 -6.30
CA MET A 25 9.74 -0.91 -6.48
C MET A 25 10.86 -1.77 -7.09
N GLN A 26 11.59 -1.23 -8.07
CA GLN A 26 12.79 -1.86 -8.61
C GLN A 26 13.92 -1.91 -7.57
N ALA A 27 14.21 -0.81 -6.87
CA ALA A 27 15.38 -0.73 -6.00
C ALA A 27 15.26 -1.55 -4.71
N VAL A 28 14.06 -1.63 -4.12
CA VAL A 28 13.82 -2.29 -2.82
C VAL A 28 13.42 -3.75 -3.00
N TYR A 29 12.62 -4.02 -4.03
CA TYR A 29 12.00 -5.33 -4.21
C TYR A 29 12.50 -6.07 -5.45
N ASP A 30 13.32 -5.43 -6.29
CA ASP A 30 13.72 -5.96 -7.62
C ASP A 30 12.53 -6.25 -8.54
N TYR A 31 11.44 -5.49 -8.36
CA TYR A 31 10.22 -5.64 -9.15
C TYR A 31 10.15 -4.59 -10.27
N VAL A 32 10.03 -5.10 -11.50
CA VAL A 32 9.85 -4.29 -12.70
C VAL A 32 8.37 -3.92 -12.85
N THR A 33 8.05 -2.64 -12.68
CA THR A 33 6.67 -2.15 -12.82
C THR A 33 6.23 -2.07 -14.27
N SER A 34 4.95 -2.35 -14.53
CA SER A 34 4.32 -2.09 -15.82
C SER A 34 4.29 -0.60 -16.15
N ALA A 35 4.28 -0.28 -17.45
CA ALA A 35 4.27 1.11 -17.93
C ALA A 35 2.97 1.87 -17.58
N ARG A 36 1.85 1.16 -17.36
CA ARG A 36 0.53 1.69 -16.99
C ARG A 36 -0.17 0.73 -16.04
N ASP A 37 -0.93 1.29 -15.10
CA ASP A 37 -1.85 0.60 -14.17
C ASP A 37 -1.24 -0.61 -13.44
N ASP A 38 0.00 -0.46 -13.00
CA ASP A 38 0.66 -1.51 -12.23
C ASP A 38 -0.05 -1.72 -10.87
N PRO A 39 -0.45 -2.96 -10.52
CA PRO A 39 -1.20 -3.22 -9.29
C PRO A 39 -0.45 -2.84 -8.01
N MET A 40 0.88 -2.94 -8.01
CA MET A 40 1.71 -2.60 -6.86
C MET A 40 1.86 -1.08 -6.74
N VAL A 41 1.98 -0.37 -7.86
CA VAL A 41 1.95 1.10 -7.88
C VAL A 41 0.59 1.61 -7.39
N ARG A 42 -0.51 1.07 -7.91
CA ARG A 42 -1.87 1.48 -7.52
C ARG A 42 -2.15 1.23 -6.05
N LEU A 43 -1.70 0.09 -5.51
CA LEU A 43 -1.76 -0.18 -4.07
C LEU A 43 -1.10 0.92 -3.25
N VAL A 44 0.09 1.38 -3.66
CA VAL A 44 0.80 2.46 -2.96
C VAL A 44 0.06 3.79 -3.11
N GLU A 45 -0.41 4.13 -4.30
CA GLU A 45 -1.14 5.37 -4.57
C GLU A 45 -2.43 5.46 -3.72
N ASP A 46 -3.22 4.38 -3.67
CA ASP A 46 -4.46 4.30 -2.89
C ASP A 46 -4.20 4.45 -1.39
N VAL A 47 -3.18 3.75 -0.87
CA VAL A 47 -2.80 3.82 0.55
C VAL A 47 -2.29 5.22 0.89
N MET A 48 -1.52 5.85 0.01
CA MET A 48 -1.00 7.19 0.23
C MET A 48 -2.11 8.25 0.18
N ALA A 49 -3.05 8.14 -0.76
CA ALA A 49 -4.23 9.01 -0.83
C ALA A 49 -5.09 8.89 0.45
N TYR A 50 -5.38 7.67 0.89
CA TYR A 50 -6.10 7.43 2.14
C TYR A 50 -5.34 8.01 3.34
N ARG A 51 -4.03 7.75 3.44
CA ARG A 51 -3.20 8.22 4.55
C ARG A 51 -3.16 9.74 4.63
N LEU A 52 -3.05 10.44 3.50
CA LEU A 52 -3.08 11.90 3.45
C LEU A 52 -4.42 12.46 3.93
N SER A 53 -5.53 11.76 3.65
CA SER A 53 -6.86 12.15 4.14
C SER A 53 -7.03 11.97 5.66
N VAL A 54 -6.37 10.96 6.23
CA VAL A 54 -6.51 10.59 7.65
C VAL A 54 -5.51 11.32 8.55
N ILE A 55 -4.25 11.42 8.11
CA ILE A 55 -3.13 12.03 8.85
C ILE A 55 -3.07 13.53 8.52
N THR A 56 -4.17 14.22 8.81
CA THR A 56 -4.19 15.68 8.73
C THR A 56 -3.27 16.28 9.80
N GLN A 57 -2.70 17.44 9.50
CA GLN A 57 -1.76 18.12 10.39
C GLN A 57 -2.38 18.40 11.78
N GLU A 58 -3.64 18.79 11.82
CA GLU A 58 -4.41 19.01 13.05
C GLU A 58 -4.51 17.75 13.90
N ARG A 59 -4.88 16.62 13.29
CA ARG A 59 -5.00 15.32 13.99
C ARG A 59 -3.65 14.86 14.53
N VAL A 60 -2.57 15.06 13.77
CA VAL A 60 -1.21 14.73 14.24
C VAL A 60 -0.82 15.60 15.42
N MET A 61 -1.08 16.91 15.36
CA MET A 61 -0.79 17.83 16.47
C MET A 61 -1.58 17.46 17.73
N LEU A 62 -2.87 17.15 17.58
CA LEU A 62 -3.71 16.70 18.69
C LEU A 62 -3.21 15.40 19.30
N LEU A 63 -2.85 14.41 18.49
CA LEU A 63 -2.29 13.14 18.98
C LEU A 63 -0.92 13.32 19.65
N LYS A 64 -0.10 14.25 19.18
CA LYS A 64 1.19 14.59 19.81
C LYS A 64 1.00 15.29 21.16
N ALA A 65 0.03 16.21 21.27
CA ALA A 65 -0.28 16.91 22.52
C ALA A 65 -0.98 16.00 23.53
N PHE A 66 -1.85 15.10 23.06
CA PHE A 66 -2.71 14.26 23.89
C PHE A 66 -2.62 12.77 23.47
N PRO A 67 -1.50 12.08 23.78
CA PRO A 67 -1.28 10.70 23.36
C PRO A 67 -2.27 9.69 23.96
N PHE A 68 -2.94 10.04 25.07
CA PHE A 68 -3.96 9.20 25.67
C PHE A 68 -5.19 8.99 24.76
N LEU A 69 -5.41 9.86 23.75
CA LEU A 69 -6.48 9.70 22.77
C LEU A 69 -6.37 8.39 21.97
N LEU A 70 -5.16 7.82 21.82
CA LEU A 70 -4.94 6.51 21.20
C LEU A 70 -5.30 5.33 22.12
N LYS A 71 -5.39 5.56 23.44
CA LYS A 71 -5.69 4.55 24.45
C LYS A 71 -7.16 4.54 24.86
N LEU A 72 -7.99 5.38 24.25
CA LEU A 72 -9.41 5.44 24.57
C LEU A 72 -10.11 4.10 24.29
N PRO A 73 -11.06 3.69 25.15
CA PRO A 73 -11.94 2.57 24.87
C PRO A 73 -12.72 2.80 23.57
N ASP A 74 -13.03 1.72 22.83
CA ASP A 74 -13.63 1.84 21.50
C ASP A 74 -15.06 2.42 21.52
N TRP A 75 -15.72 2.41 22.68
CA TRP A 75 -17.04 3.01 22.91
C TRP A 75 -17.01 4.53 23.15
N CYS A 76 -15.83 5.12 23.36
CA CYS A 76 -15.69 6.54 23.72
C CYS A 76 -15.69 7.47 22.49
N TRP A 77 -16.13 8.71 22.69
CA TRP A 77 -16.15 9.78 21.70
C TRP A 77 -14.69 10.16 21.37
N GLY A 78 -14.22 9.78 20.19
CA GLY A 78 -12.79 9.89 19.81
C GLY A 78 -12.16 8.57 19.37
N SER A 79 -12.87 7.45 19.51
CA SER A 79 -12.43 6.13 19.00
C SER A 79 -12.21 6.11 17.48
N LYS A 80 -12.84 7.03 16.73
CA LYS A 80 -12.61 7.21 15.29
C LYS A 80 -11.17 7.62 14.98
N ILE A 81 -10.56 8.55 15.72
CA ILE A 81 -9.16 8.97 15.47
C ILE A 81 -8.21 7.80 15.73
N LYS A 82 -8.44 7.04 16.81
CA LYS A 82 -7.69 5.82 17.12
C LYS A 82 -7.85 4.75 16.02
N ARG A 83 -9.08 4.54 15.54
CA ARG A 83 -9.38 3.57 14.47
C ARG A 83 -8.73 3.99 13.15
N ASP A 84 -8.92 5.24 12.72
CA ASP A 84 -8.32 5.78 11.50
C ASP A 84 -6.79 5.67 11.54
N ALA A 85 -6.16 5.95 12.69
CA ALA A 85 -4.72 5.78 12.88
C ALA A 85 -4.28 4.31 12.79
N ARG A 86 -5.04 3.38 13.38
CA ARG A 86 -4.77 1.94 13.31
C ARG A 86 -4.90 1.42 11.88
N ASP A 87 -5.97 1.80 11.20
CA ASP A 87 -6.24 1.38 9.82
C ASP A 87 -5.15 1.94 8.89
N SER A 88 -4.73 3.20 9.07
CA SER A 88 -3.61 3.77 8.32
C SER A 88 -2.31 2.99 8.52
N ILE A 89 -1.99 2.57 9.75
CA ILE A 89 -0.81 1.73 10.02
C ILE A 89 -0.93 0.38 9.30
N THR A 90 -2.09 -0.26 9.37
CA THR A 90 -2.35 -1.52 8.67
C THR A 90 -2.18 -1.38 7.15
N HIS A 91 -2.73 -0.32 6.56
CA HIS A 91 -2.61 -0.04 5.13
C HIS A 91 -1.15 0.21 4.71
N VAL A 92 -0.38 0.97 5.49
CA VAL A 92 1.06 1.17 5.24
C VAL A 92 1.84 -0.13 5.36
N ASN A 93 1.54 -0.95 6.37
CA ASN A 93 2.17 -2.26 6.51
C ASN A 93 1.85 -3.16 5.31
N ASN A 94 0.63 -3.13 4.80
CA ASN A 94 0.27 -3.89 3.61
C ASN A 94 1.01 -3.37 2.37
N MET A 95 1.07 -2.06 2.19
CA MET A 95 1.80 -1.41 1.10
C MET A 95 3.29 -1.83 1.04
N ILE A 96 3.93 -2.02 2.20
CA ILE A 96 5.34 -2.45 2.30
C ILE A 96 5.50 -3.97 2.15
N ASN A 97 4.60 -4.75 2.76
CA ASN A 97 4.78 -6.20 2.88
C ASN A 97 4.16 -6.99 1.72
N VAL A 98 3.17 -6.45 1.02
CA VAL A 98 2.56 -7.14 -0.13
C VAL A 98 3.57 -7.37 -1.26
N PRO A 99 4.34 -6.36 -1.72
CA PRO A 99 5.35 -6.57 -2.76
C PRO A 99 6.41 -7.60 -2.33
N PHE A 100 6.89 -7.50 -1.08
CA PHE A 100 7.85 -8.45 -0.53
C PHE A 100 7.32 -9.89 -0.55
N ARG A 101 6.09 -10.12 -0.09
CA ARG A 101 5.49 -11.46 -0.06
C ARG A 101 5.30 -12.03 -1.46
N LEU A 102 4.89 -11.21 -2.42
CA LEU A 102 4.68 -11.65 -3.80
C LEU A 102 5.97 -12.17 -4.42
N ILE A 103 7.07 -11.45 -4.23
CA ILE A 103 8.38 -11.82 -4.78
C ILE A 103 8.98 -12.99 -4.01
N SER A 104 8.85 -12.99 -2.68
CA SER A 104 9.28 -14.13 -1.85
C SER A 104 8.55 -15.42 -2.24
N PHE A 105 7.26 -15.32 -2.58
CA PHE A 105 6.50 -16.45 -3.11
C PHE A 105 7.04 -16.88 -4.48
N ALA A 106 7.19 -15.96 -5.43
CA ALA A 106 7.69 -16.28 -6.77
C ALA A 106 9.10 -16.91 -6.78
N HIS A 107 9.94 -16.56 -5.79
CA HIS A 107 11.30 -17.09 -5.66
C HIS A 107 11.36 -18.46 -4.94
N ASN A 108 10.28 -18.90 -4.29
CA ASN A 108 10.23 -20.20 -3.64
C ASN A 108 10.01 -21.32 -4.68
N PRO A 109 10.88 -22.34 -4.79
CA PRO A 109 10.70 -23.43 -5.76
C PRO A 109 9.40 -24.23 -5.58
N GLU A 110 8.85 -24.31 -4.37
CA GLU A 110 7.57 -25.01 -4.11
C GLU A 110 6.34 -24.18 -4.52
N SER A 111 6.47 -22.86 -4.70
CA SER A 111 5.36 -22.00 -5.09
C SER A 111 4.89 -22.29 -6.53
N TRP A 112 5.81 -22.64 -7.42
CA TRP A 112 5.50 -23.06 -8.78
C TRP A 112 4.65 -24.34 -8.80
N ILE A 113 4.91 -25.27 -7.88
CA ILE A 113 4.11 -26.49 -7.73
C ILE A 113 2.70 -26.11 -7.27
N ALA A 114 2.55 -25.20 -6.30
CA ALA A 114 1.25 -24.73 -5.84
C ALA A 114 0.45 -23.94 -6.91
N LEU A 115 1.14 -23.21 -7.79
CA LEU A 115 0.55 -22.53 -8.94
C LEU A 115 0.04 -23.52 -9.99
N TRP A 116 0.85 -24.55 -10.32
CA TRP A 116 0.50 -25.61 -11.27
C TRP A 116 -0.62 -26.53 -10.75
N ASP A 117 -0.66 -26.78 -9.43
CA ASP A 117 -1.72 -27.55 -8.76
C ASP A 117 -3.05 -26.79 -8.65
N GLY A 118 -3.16 -25.54 -9.12
CA GLY A 118 -4.39 -24.74 -9.08
C GLY A 118 -4.80 -24.23 -7.69
N LYS A 119 -4.09 -24.59 -6.62
CA LYS A 119 -4.43 -24.27 -5.22
C LYS A 119 -4.50 -22.77 -4.91
N VAL A 120 -3.80 -21.94 -5.69
CA VAL A 120 -3.73 -20.47 -5.51
C VAL A 120 -4.83 -19.73 -6.28
N PHE A 121 -5.32 -20.28 -7.39
CA PHE A 121 -6.30 -19.60 -8.27
C PHE A 121 -7.71 -20.18 -8.21
N GLU A 122 -7.89 -21.37 -7.64
CA GLU A 122 -9.23 -21.98 -7.47
C GLU A 122 -10.05 -21.29 -6.36
N LYS A 123 -9.41 -20.45 -5.55
CA LYS A 123 -10.08 -19.49 -4.67
C LYS A 123 -9.67 -18.09 -5.10
N GLU A 124 -10.57 -17.31 -5.68
CA GLU A 124 -10.48 -15.85 -5.89
C GLU A 124 -10.26 -15.02 -4.59
N THR A 125 -9.85 -15.66 -3.49
CA THR A 125 -9.42 -15.01 -2.27
C THR A 125 -8.06 -15.57 -1.91
N VAL A 126 -7.02 -14.76 -2.05
CA VAL A 126 -5.72 -15.03 -1.42
C VAL A 126 -5.96 -15.07 0.09
N LYS A 127 -6.20 -16.27 0.63
CA LYS A 127 -6.20 -16.52 2.07
C LYS A 127 -4.76 -16.77 2.48
N VAL A 128 -4.17 -15.77 3.10
CA VAL A 128 -2.93 -15.92 3.87
C VAL A 128 -3.33 -16.47 5.24
N GLU A 129 -3.13 -17.76 5.47
CA GLU A 129 -3.11 -18.30 6.85
C GLU A 129 -1.77 -17.95 7.50
N GLY A 130 -1.82 -17.61 8.79
CA GLY A 130 -0.72 -17.05 9.57
C GLY A 130 0.13 -18.07 10.31
#